data_AF-A0A8J5T768-F1
#
_entry.id   AF-A0A8J5T768-F1
#
_cell.length_a   1.000
_cell.length_b   1.000
_cell.length_c   1.000
_cell.angle_alpha   90.00
_cell.angle_beta   90.00
_cell.angle_gamma   90.00
#
_symmetry.space_group_name_H-M   'P 1'
#
loop_
_entity.id
_entity.type
_entity.pdbx_description
1 polymer ?
#
loop_
_entity_poly.entity_id
_entity_poly.type
_entity_poly.pdbx_seq_one_letter_code
_entity_poly.pdbx_strand_id
1 'polypeptide(L)'
;MARVWIWALMVVVMWAVVVVLGDGQQHQEPQQEEVEEKQEQQQTKQHPQQLKQQERRPNVVVLIADDLGIGDLGCYGNTTINTPNIDRVASEGIRLTHHLAASALCTPSRAALLTARYPARYGLVGDKSTPPVVVHVASKVGLPVDEVTLANALSAANYTTAAVGKWHLGMRCGLLGRGCRGPQQHGFQSFYGIPFTLIEDIAGSHPFWIFPLEDRFYQMLLSLWVVNALTLCWLRWRRRTIAVCIGVVTLALSTSWFLHTHYRFHTARWWKVSPWMDQHMNGLVMHNDRVVEQPLKLEGLSQLLVDHSVRFIADHAQDQRPFFLYHSFAHVHTPMFSAPEMAGRSKHGRYGDNVEEMDAGVGRIMAALKEHSLDQNTLVYFLSDHGGDLEVVGQDGQRVGGYNGRFKGGKRMGSAEGGIRVPGIYRWSGHIPAGKDSTQHGWGINTLRSCWDFIDYGYEPQLFNLFKDPYEDHPIPVDSIEYIQVTGIMKQFVAEWKARVPYPPSQMSNVANTMHSLWLQPFRSLW
;
A
#
# COMPACT_ATOMS: atom_id res chain seq x y z
N MET A 1 36.38 -62.75 -24.24
CA MET A 1 36.67 -62.95 -22.81
C MET A 1 38.10 -62.59 -22.37
N ALA A 2 39.06 -62.30 -23.24
CA ALA A 2 40.43 -61.91 -22.83
C ALA A 2 40.62 -60.43 -22.41
N ARG A 3 39.65 -59.54 -22.67
CA ARG A 3 39.75 -58.11 -22.32
C ARG A 3 39.25 -57.74 -20.91
N VAL A 4 38.50 -58.63 -20.26
CA VAL A 4 37.99 -58.41 -18.90
C VAL A 4 39.04 -58.78 -17.83
N TRP A 5 39.92 -59.73 -18.14
CA TRP A 5 41.00 -60.16 -17.22
C TRP A 5 42.17 -59.16 -17.11
N ILE A 6 42.43 -58.38 -18.16
CA ILE A 6 43.53 -57.40 -18.17
C ILE A 6 43.20 -56.18 -17.29
N TRP A 7 41.92 -55.78 -17.23
CA TRP A 7 41.47 -54.69 -16.35
C TRP A 7 41.44 -55.08 -14.87
N ALA A 8 41.01 -56.31 -14.56
CA ALA A 8 41.02 -56.81 -13.18
C ALA A 8 42.45 -56.93 -12.61
N LEU A 9 43.43 -57.32 -13.43
CA LEU A 9 44.83 -57.43 -12.99
C LEU A 9 45.46 -56.06 -12.72
N MET A 10 45.12 -55.03 -13.51
CA MET A 10 45.64 -53.66 -13.31
C MET A 10 45.11 -52.99 -12.04
N VAL A 11 43.85 -53.23 -11.68
CA VAL A 11 43.25 -52.67 -10.46
C VAL A 11 43.85 -53.30 -9.19
N VAL A 12 44.16 -54.61 -9.22
CA VAL A 12 44.81 -55.30 -8.09
C VAL A 12 46.27 -54.86 -7.91
N VAL A 13 46.99 -54.62 -9.00
CA VAL A 13 48.38 -54.12 -8.94
C VAL A 13 48.44 -52.66 -8.47
N MET A 14 47.48 -51.81 -8.85
CA MET A 14 47.40 -50.43 -8.34
C MET A 14 47.06 -50.37 -6.84
N TRP A 15 46.21 -51.26 -6.34
CA TRP A 15 45.87 -51.30 -4.91
C TRP A 15 47.04 -51.83 -4.06
N ALA A 16 47.80 -52.80 -4.56
CA ALA A 16 48.98 -53.33 -3.86
C ALA A 16 50.13 -52.31 -3.77
N VAL A 17 50.29 -51.41 -4.75
CA VAL A 17 51.33 -50.37 -4.72
C VAL A 17 50.99 -49.24 -3.73
N VAL A 18 49.71 -48.92 -3.55
CA VAL A 18 49.27 -47.90 -2.57
C VAL A 18 49.36 -48.41 -1.13
N VAL A 19 49.13 -49.70 -0.90
CA VAL A 19 49.22 -50.32 0.44
C VAL A 19 50.68 -50.56 0.87
N VAL A 20 51.64 -50.67 -0.06
CA VAL A 20 53.06 -50.94 0.25
C VAL A 20 53.91 -49.66 0.36
N LEU A 21 53.43 -48.51 -0.14
CA LEU A 21 54.18 -47.24 -0.10
C LEU A 21 53.65 -46.22 0.92
N GLY A 22 52.67 -46.61 1.76
CA GLY A 22 52.02 -45.73 2.72
C GLY A 22 52.55 -45.79 4.15
N ASP A 23 53.68 -46.46 4.42
CA ASP A 23 54.18 -46.64 5.78
C ASP A 23 55.61 -46.11 5.93
N GLY A 24 55.76 -45.06 6.74
CA GLY A 24 57.04 -44.61 7.27
C GLY A 24 57.41 -43.16 6.98
N GLN A 25 56.81 -42.23 7.72
CA GLN A 25 57.58 -41.17 8.40
C GLN A 25 56.89 -40.78 9.71
N GLN A 26 57.52 -41.16 10.82
CA GLN A 26 57.25 -40.60 12.14
C GLN A 26 57.75 -39.15 12.16
N HIS A 27 56.84 -38.20 12.26
CA HIS A 27 57.13 -36.87 12.81
C HIS A 27 56.25 -36.66 14.05
N GLN A 28 56.92 -36.32 15.16
CA GLN A 28 56.31 -35.99 16.45
C GLN A 28 55.62 -34.62 16.36
N GLU A 29 54.33 -34.57 16.65
CA GLU A 29 53.65 -33.42 17.24
C GLU A 29 52.36 -33.89 17.95
N PRO A 30 52.38 -34.15 19.28
CA PRO A 30 51.17 -34.41 20.04
C PRO A 30 50.95 -33.30 21.06
N GLN A 31 50.03 -32.37 20.78
CA GLN A 31 49.40 -31.53 21.84
C GLN A 31 48.26 -30.59 21.39
N GLN A 32 48.00 -30.37 20.08
CA GLN A 32 46.92 -29.46 19.65
C GLN A 32 45.58 -30.15 19.35
N GLU A 33 45.58 -31.34 18.73
CA GLU A 33 44.32 -32.04 18.40
C GLU A 33 43.56 -32.52 19.65
N GLU A 34 44.27 -32.95 20.70
CA GLU A 34 43.61 -33.42 21.94
C GLU A 34 43.04 -32.27 22.79
N VAL A 35 43.47 -31.02 22.53
CA VAL A 35 42.93 -29.81 23.17
C VAL A 35 41.73 -29.28 22.39
N GLU A 36 41.78 -29.30 21.05
CA GLU A 36 40.63 -28.95 20.21
C GLU A 36 39.48 -29.94 20.38
N GLU A 37 39.76 -31.24 20.44
CA GLU A 37 38.71 -32.26 20.61
C GLU A 37 38.10 -32.23 22.03
N LYS A 38 38.89 -31.87 23.06
CA LYS A 38 38.37 -31.65 24.43
C LYS A 38 37.64 -30.31 24.56
N GLN A 39 38.00 -29.28 23.81
CA GLN A 39 37.30 -28.00 23.77
C GLN A 39 35.97 -28.10 22.99
N GLU A 40 35.92 -28.83 21.87
CA GLU A 40 34.67 -29.15 21.18
C GLU A 40 33.76 -30.03 22.05
N GLN A 41 34.30 -31.05 22.72
CA GLN A 41 33.50 -31.90 23.60
C GLN A 41 33.05 -31.20 24.90
N GLN A 42 33.73 -30.16 25.37
CA GLN A 42 33.29 -29.33 26.50
C GLN A 42 32.29 -28.24 26.08
N GLN A 43 32.46 -27.61 24.90
CA GLN A 43 31.46 -26.68 24.36
C GLN A 43 30.13 -27.39 24.02
N THR A 44 30.18 -28.64 23.58
CA THR A 44 28.97 -29.41 23.23
C THR A 44 28.20 -29.91 24.47
N LYS A 45 28.82 -29.92 25.66
CA LYS A 45 28.19 -30.44 26.90
C LYS A 45 27.42 -29.41 27.74
N GLN A 46 27.51 -28.11 27.45
CA GLN A 46 26.76 -27.06 28.15
C GLN A 46 25.62 -26.41 27.34
N HIS A 47 25.33 -26.91 26.14
CA HIS A 47 24.25 -26.37 25.31
C HIS A 47 23.26 -27.35 24.64
N PRO A 48 22.85 -28.49 25.25
CA PRO A 48 21.91 -29.40 24.57
C PRO A 48 20.46 -28.91 24.52
N GLN A 49 20.11 -27.83 25.24
CA GLN A 49 18.74 -27.28 25.28
C GLN A 49 18.48 -26.10 24.33
N GLN A 50 19.51 -25.39 23.85
CA GLN A 50 19.32 -24.30 22.86
C GLN A 50 19.44 -24.77 21.41
N LEU A 51 20.12 -25.88 21.13
CA LEU A 51 20.33 -26.42 19.77
C LEU A 51 19.18 -27.32 19.26
N LYS A 52 18.01 -27.33 19.92
CA LYS A 52 16.87 -28.20 19.58
C LYS A 52 15.61 -27.46 19.10
N GLN A 53 15.70 -26.17 18.76
CA GLN A 53 14.76 -25.62 17.78
C GLN A 53 15.28 -26.00 16.41
N GLN A 54 14.78 -27.11 15.85
CA GLN A 54 14.66 -27.22 14.39
C GLN A 54 14.10 -25.88 13.93
N GLU A 55 14.87 -25.08 13.17
CA GLU A 55 14.49 -23.72 12.78
C GLU A 55 13.13 -23.73 12.08
N ARG A 56 12.07 -23.50 12.86
CA ARG A 56 10.74 -23.33 12.32
C ARG A 56 10.81 -22.09 11.45
N ARG A 57 10.25 -22.18 10.24
CA ARG A 57 10.13 -21.02 9.35
C ARG A 57 9.50 -19.86 10.14
N PRO A 58 9.97 -18.62 9.96
CA PRO A 58 9.47 -17.50 10.74
C PRO A 58 8.04 -17.17 10.32
N ASN A 59 7.27 -16.61 11.25
CA ASN A 59 6.06 -15.90 10.91
C ASN A 59 6.43 -14.58 10.20
N VAL A 60 5.52 -14.08 9.38
CA VAL A 60 5.69 -12.80 8.68
C VAL A 60 4.52 -11.90 9.03
N VAL A 61 4.80 -10.70 9.53
CA VAL A 61 3.81 -9.68 9.84
C VAL A 61 4.15 -8.41 9.08
N VAL A 62 3.26 -7.98 8.20
CA VAL A 62 3.36 -6.71 7.48
C VAL A 62 2.32 -5.75 8.05
N LEU A 63 2.79 -4.60 8.52
CA LEU A 63 2.00 -3.52 9.11
C LEU A 63 2.09 -2.32 8.16
N ILE A 64 1.01 -2.04 7.43
CA ILE A 64 0.99 -0.95 6.46
C ILE A 64 0.03 0.16 6.88
N ALA A 65 0.58 1.37 7.02
CA ALA A 65 -0.18 2.60 7.24
C ALA A 65 -0.71 3.18 5.91
N ASP A 66 -1.75 3.99 6.00
CA ASP A 66 -2.39 4.68 4.87
C ASP A 66 -2.13 6.19 4.97
N ASP A 67 -1.48 6.80 3.97
CA ASP A 67 -1.15 8.24 3.97
C ASP A 67 -0.22 8.72 5.12
N LEU A 68 0.62 7.84 5.67
CA LEU A 68 1.60 8.23 6.70
C LEU A 68 2.86 8.81 6.05
N GLY A 69 3.17 10.06 6.36
CA GLY A 69 4.37 10.74 5.90
C GLY A 69 5.61 10.27 6.66
N ILE A 70 6.76 10.36 5.98
CA ILE A 70 8.04 9.96 6.60
C ILE A 70 8.44 10.83 7.79
N GLY A 71 7.95 12.07 7.87
CA GLY A 71 8.22 12.98 8.99
C GLY A 71 7.24 12.85 10.16
N ASP A 72 6.26 11.95 10.11
CA ASP A 72 5.23 11.85 11.15
C ASP A 72 5.69 11.08 12.40
N LEU A 73 6.65 10.16 12.25
CA LEU A 73 7.10 9.28 13.32
C LEU A 73 8.21 9.90 14.17
N GLY A 74 8.20 9.59 15.47
CA GLY A 74 9.25 9.98 16.42
C GLY A 74 10.63 9.45 15.99
N CYS A 75 10.69 8.18 15.62
CA CYS A 75 11.86 7.54 15.06
C CYS A 75 12.23 8.03 13.66
N TYR A 76 11.58 9.05 13.09
CA TYR A 76 12.05 9.76 11.88
C TYR A 76 12.24 11.26 12.11
N GLY A 77 12.15 11.73 13.35
CA GLY A 77 12.47 13.10 13.77
C GLY A 77 11.28 13.94 14.24
N ASN A 78 10.06 13.39 14.23
CA ASN A 78 8.92 14.09 14.83
C ASN A 78 9.10 14.20 16.36
N THR A 79 8.77 15.34 16.94
CA THR A 79 8.87 15.57 18.40
C THR A 79 7.52 15.90 19.03
N THR A 80 6.45 15.87 18.23
CA THR A 80 5.12 16.34 18.62
C THR A 80 4.05 15.26 18.60
N ILE A 81 4.16 14.30 17.68
CA ILE A 81 3.30 13.12 17.60
C ILE A 81 3.96 11.99 18.40
N ASN A 82 3.19 11.33 19.26
CA ASN A 82 3.71 10.32 20.18
C ASN A 82 3.60 8.89 19.59
N THR A 83 4.69 8.36 19.02
CA THR A 83 4.72 7.02 18.41
C THR A 83 5.66 6.02 19.11
N PRO A 84 5.52 5.80 20.43
CA PRO A 84 6.49 5.04 21.22
C PRO A 84 6.57 3.55 20.83
N ASN A 85 5.51 2.95 20.30
CA ASN A 85 5.53 1.54 19.93
C ASN A 85 6.24 1.33 18.59
N ILE A 86 5.98 2.16 17.59
CA ILE A 86 6.69 2.13 16.31
C ILE A 86 8.16 2.50 16.52
N ASP A 87 8.45 3.47 17.39
CA ASP A 87 9.82 3.83 17.76
C ASP A 87 10.56 2.68 18.45
N ARG A 88 9.85 1.87 19.25
CA ARG A 88 10.39 0.64 19.81
C ARG A 88 10.67 -0.41 18.72
N VAL A 89 9.77 -0.60 17.76
CA VAL A 89 10.00 -1.51 16.62
C VAL A 89 11.25 -1.07 15.83
N ALA A 90 11.46 0.23 15.65
CA ALA A 90 12.65 0.78 15.01
C ALA A 90 13.92 0.57 15.82
N SER A 91 13.89 0.84 17.13
CA SER A 91 15.08 0.68 17.99
C SER A 91 15.46 -0.78 18.23
N GLU A 92 14.51 -1.71 18.15
CA GLU A 92 14.75 -3.16 18.20
C GLU A 92 15.06 -3.78 16.81
N GLY A 93 15.02 -2.98 15.75
CA GLY A 93 15.18 -3.43 14.37
C GLY A 93 16.13 -2.56 13.55
N ILE A 94 15.87 -2.50 12.25
CA ILE A 94 16.56 -1.65 11.30
C ILE A 94 15.58 -0.65 10.69
N ARG A 95 15.95 0.63 10.76
CA ARG A 95 15.21 1.74 10.16
C ARG A 95 15.78 2.06 8.78
N LEU A 96 14.92 2.14 7.78
CA LEU A 96 15.30 2.51 6.43
C LEU A 96 15.16 4.01 6.24
N THR A 97 16.26 4.68 5.92
CA THR A 97 16.26 6.14 5.65
C THR A 97 15.96 6.46 4.18
N HIS A 98 16.07 5.45 3.32
CA HIS A 98 15.79 5.52 1.89
C HIS A 98 14.89 4.38 1.43
N HIS A 99 13.62 4.50 1.79
CA HIS A 99 12.58 3.55 1.46
C HIS A 99 11.50 4.23 0.62
N LEU A 100 11.17 3.63 -0.53
CA LEU A 100 10.38 4.28 -1.57
C LEU A 100 9.19 3.39 -1.97
N ALA A 101 7.99 3.97 -1.95
CA ALA A 101 6.75 3.40 -2.43
C ALA A 101 6.64 3.49 -3.95
N ALA A 102 6.21 2.41 -4.60
CA ALA A 102 6.10 2.28 -6.06
C ALA A 102 5.26 3.37 -6.76
N SER A 103 4.40 4.07 -6.00
CA SER A 103 3.56 5.16 -6.47
C SER A 103 3.12 6.03 -5.29
N ALA A 104 2.91 7.33 -5.53
CA ALA A 104 2.36 8.27 -4.54
C ALA A 104 0.82 8.16 -4.35
N LEU A 105 0.27 6.95 -4.55
CA LEU A 105 -1.17 6.65 -4.55
C LEU A 105 -1.45 5.22 -4.05
N CYS A 106 -2.56 5.05 -3.35
CA CYS A 106 -2.88 3.81 -2.61
C CYS A 106 -2.93 2.55 -3.50
N THR A 107 -3.86 2.48 -4.47
CA THR A 107 -4.06 1.29 -5.33
C THR A 107 -2.77 0.82 -6.01
N PRO A 108 -2.05 1.66 -6.79
CA PRO A 108 -0.82 1.22 -7.43
C PRO A 108 0.27 0.83 -6.44
N SER A 109 0.44 1.54 -5.32
CA SER A 109 1.48 1.20 -4.36
C SER A 109 1.24 -0.14 -3.66
N ARG A 110 -0.01 -0.39 -3.23
CA ARG A 110 -0.42 -1.66 -2.61
C ARG A 110 -0.28 -2.84 -3.57
N ALA A 111 -0.63 -2.64 -4.84
CA ALA A 111 -0.47 -3.65 -5.87
C ALA A 111 1.01 -4.01 -6.04
N ALA A 112 1.88 -2.99 -6.07
CA ALA A 112 3.31 -3.20 -6.18
C ALA A 112 3.86 -3.96 -4.98
N LEU A 113 3.55 -3.52 -3.76
CA LEU A 113 3.97 -4.17 -2.52
C LEU A 113 3.69 -5.67 -2.53
N LEU A 114 2.48 -6.06 -2.95
CA LEU A 114 2.08 -7.46 -2.96
C LEU A 114 2.69 -8.25 -4.12
N THR A 115 2.94 -7.65 -5.28
CA THR A 115 3.40 -8.36 -6.49
C THR A 115 4.91 -8.29 -6.73
N ALA A 116 5.62 -7.44 -5.99
CA ALA A 116 7.00 -7.05 -6.27
C ALA A 116 7.21 -6.48 -7.70
N ARG A 117 6.15 -5.95 -8.31
CA ARG A 117 6.13 -5.53 -9.72
C ARG A 117 5.52 -4.15 -9.87
N TYR A 118 6.08 -3.34 -10.77
CA TYR A 118 5.52 -2.02 -11.06
C TYR A 118 4.06 -2.13 -11.54
N PRO A 119 3.16 -1.22 -11.11
CA PRO A 119 1.75 -1.21 -11.50
C PRO A 119 1.50 -1.12 -13.01
N ALA A 120 2.52 -0.68 -13.74
CA ALA A 120 2.59 -0.58 -15.18
C ALA A 120 2.38 -1.92 -15.87
N ARG A 121 2.97 -2.97 -15.29
CA ARG A 121 3.13 -4.28 -15.91
C ARG A 121 1.80 -5.03 -16.05
N TYR A 122 0.79 -4.57 -15.32
CA TYR A 122 -0.54 -5.17 -15.24
C TYR A 122 -1.66 -4.13 -15.28
N GLY A 123 -1.36 -2.92 -15.79
CA GLY A 123 -2.36 -1.93 -16.17
C GLY A 123 -3.12 -1.27 -15.01
N LEU A 124 -2.53 -1.16 -13.81
CA LEU A 124 -3.10 -0.37 -12.72
C LEU A 124 -2.50 1.04 -12.69
N VAL A 125 -2.78 1.81 -13.75
CA VAL A 125 -2.41 3.22 -13.87
C VAL A 125 -3.48 4.06 -14.54
N GLY A 126 -3.82 5.20 -13.96
CA GLY A 126 -4.72 6.16 -14.61
C GLY A 126 -4.07 6.85 -15.79
N ASP A 127 -4.90 7.52 -16.58
CA ASP A 127 -4.50 8.50 -17.59
C ASP A 127 -5.11 9.87 -17.26
N LYS A 128 -5.00 10.85 -18.17
CA LYS A 128 -5.56 12.20 -17.95
C LYS A 128 -7.09 12.22 -17.80
N SER A 129 -7.78 11.15 -18.20
CA SER A 129 -9.24 11.05 -18.27
C SER A 129 -9.86 10.11 -17.24
N THR A 130 -9.04 9.37 -16.49
CA THR A 130 -9.48 8.31 -15.58
C THR A 130 -8.76 8.40 -14.24
N PRO A 131 -9.44 8.14 -13.11
CA PRO A 131 -8.80 8.19 -11.81
C PRO A 131 -7.69 7.11 -11.71
N PRO A 132 -6.52 7.45 -11.16
CA PRO A 132 -5.39 6.52 -11.04
C PRO A 132 -5.52 5.52 -9.86
N VAL A 133 -6.73 5.36 -9.32
CA VAL A 133 -7.07 4.49 -8.18
C VAL A 133 -8.43 3.85 -8.42
N VAL A 134 -8.72 2.75 -7.72
CA VAL A 134 -10.07 2.19 -7.69
C VAL A 134 -10.99 3.20 -6.99
N VAL A 135 -12.17 3.49 -7.56
CA VAL A 135 -13.13 4.46 -7.00
C VAL A 135 -14.47 3.83 -6.57
N HIS A 136 -14.69 2.57 -6.93
CA HIS A 136 -15.86 1.81 -6.50
C HIS A 136 -15.50 0.38 -6.11
N VAL A 137 -16.12 -0.12 -5.03
CA VAL A 137 -16.09 -1.56 -4.70
C VAL A 137 -16.66 -2.39 -5.86
N ALA A 138 -17.74 -1.88 -6.47
CA ALA A 138 -18.45 -2.49 -7.58
C ALA A 138 -17.89 -2.10 -8.96
N SER A 139 -16.58 -1.88 -9.07
CA SER A 139 -15.91 -1.69 -10.36
C SER A 139 -15.31 -3.01 -10.85
N LYS A 140 -14.95 -3.07 -12.15
CA LYS A 140 -14.24 -4.23 -12.73
C LYS A 140 -12.73 -4.13 -12.55
N VAL A 141 -12.22 -2.94 -12.24
CA VAL A 141 -10.80 -2.71 -11.98
C VAL A 141 -10.36 -3.43 -10.72
N GLY A 142 -9.20 -4.09 -10.79
CA GLY A 142 -8.55 -4.68 -9.63
C GLY A 142 -7.22 -5.33 -10.00
N LEU A 143 -6.53 -5.85 -9.00
CA LEU A 143 -5.31 -6.63 -9.22
C LEU A 143 -5.65 -7.83 -10.14
N PRO A 144 -4.92 -8.03 -11.24
CA PRO A 144 -5.16 -9.18 -12.12
C PRO A 144 -4.89 -10.51 -11.42
N VAL A 145 -5.76 -11.49 -11.67
CA VAL A 145 -5.73 -12.81 -11.02
C VAL A 145 -4.51 -13.66 -11.42
N ASP A 146 -3.87 -13.30 -12.52
CA ASP A 146 -2.63 -13.90 -13.03
C ASP A 146 -1.37 -13.31 -12.35
N GLU A 147 -1.49 -12.20 -11.62
CA GLU A 147 -0.39 -11.66 -10.84
C GLU A 147 -0.22 -12.46 -9.54
N VAL A 148 0.98 -13.01 -9.36
CA VAL A 148 1.37 -13.76 -8.16
C VAL A 148 1.73 -12.78 -7.07
N THR A 149 1.02 -12.83 -5.95
CA THR A 149 1.33 -12.00 -4.78
C THR A 149 2.27 -12.69 -3.79
N LEU A 150 2.80 -11.93 -2.84
CA LEU A 150 3.51 -12.42 -1.67
C LEU A 150 2.65 -13.43 -0.89
N ALA A 151 1.35 -13.19 -0.77
CA ALA A 151 0.43 -14.14 -0.12
C ALA A 151 0.30 -15.44 -0.93
N ASN A 152 0.25 -15.38 -2.27
CA ASN A 152 0.26 -16.60 -3.10
C ASN A 152 1.55 -17.41 -2.88
N ALA A 153 2.71 -16.74 -2.87
CA ALA A 153 3.99 -17.39 -2.66
C ALA A 153 4.11 -18.02 -1.26
N LEU A 154 3.67 -17.32 -0.21
CA LEU A 154 3.69 -17.83 1.16
C LEU A 154 2.67 -18.96 1.37
N SER A 155 1.48 -18.83 0.80
CA SER A 155 0.46 -19.90 0.80
C SER A 155 0.99 -21.18 0.13
N ALA A 156 1.67 -21.06 -1.02
CA ALA A 156 2.35 -22.18 -1.68
C ALA A 156 3.49 -22.78 -0.83
N ALA A 157 4.11 -21.98 0.03
CA ALA A 157 5.10 -22.41 1.02
C ALA A 157 4.48 -22.95 2.33
N ASN A 158 3.17 -23.24 2.33
CA ASN A 158 2.39 -23.80 3.45
C ASN A 158 2.22 -22.84 4.66
N TYR A 159 2.17 -21.53 4.41
CA TYR A 159 1.80 -20.55 5.42
C TYR A 159 0.27 -20.42 5.54
N THR A 160 -0.21 -20.20 6.77
CA THR A 160 -1.55 -19.67 7.00
C THR A 160 -1.53 -18.16 6.76
N THR A 161 -2.26 -17.64 5.79
CA THR A 161 -2.20 -16.22 5.41
C THR A 161 -3.53 -15.50 5.65
N ALA A 162 -3.44 -14.30 6.22
CA ALA A 162 -4.58 -13.45 6.55
C ALA A 162 -4.32 -12.00 6.16
N ALA A 163 -5.34 -11.35 5.63
CA ALA A 163 -5.36 -9.90 5.40
C ALA A 163 -6.37 -9.24 6.35
N VAL A 164 -5.98 -8.15 6.99
CA VAL A 164 -6.85 -7.38 7.89
C VAL A 164 -6.80 -5.90 7.50
N GLY A 165 -7.97 -5.27 7.40
CA GLY A 165 -8.12 -3.84 7.12
C GLY A 165 -8.25 -3.49 5.64
N LYS A 166 -7.58 -2.43 5.18
CA LYS A 166 -7.79 -1.86 3.82
C LYS A 166 -7.20 -2.74 2.71
N TRP A 167 -8.00 -3.05 1.70
CA TRP A 167 -7.56 -3.78 0.50
C TRP A 167 -7.24 -2.86 -0.68
N HIS A 168 -8.25 -2.16 -1.21
CA HIS A 168 -8.12 -1.16 -2.28
C HIS A 168 -7.52 -1.64 -3.63
N LEU A 169 -7.63 -2.94 -3.90
CA LEU A 169 -7.18 -3.59 -5.15
C LEU A 169 -8.32 -4.27 -5.91
N GLY A 170 -9.56 -3.83 -5.68
CA GLY A 170 -10.76 -4.37 -6.32
C GLY A 170 -11.22 -5.72 -5.75
N MET A 171 -12.53 -5.96 -5.76
CA MET A 171 -13.12 -7.17 -5.17
C MET A 171 -13.51 -8.26 -6.18
N ARG A 172 -13.68 -7.88 -7.46
CA ARG A 172 -14.13 -8.77 -8.54
C ARG A 172 -15.32 -9.65 -8.12
N CYS A 173 -16.37 -9.02 -7.62
CA CYS A 173 -17.59 -9.73 -7.26
C CYS A 173 -18.28 -10.31 -8.50
N GLY A 174 -19.00 -11.42 -8.33
CA GLY A 174 -19.87 -11.99 -9.34
C GLY A 174 -21.22 -11.27 -9.42
N LEU A 175 -22.15 -11.86 -10.17
CA LEU A 175 -23.50 -11.34 -10.36
C LEU A 175 -24.22 -11.15 -9.01
N LEU A 176 -24.90 -10.01 -8.85
CA LEU A 176 -25.56 -9.56 -7.62
C LEU A 176 -24.60 -9.44 -6.43
N GLY A 177 -23.32 -9.13 -6.69
CA GLY A 177 -22.32 -8.95 -5.63
C GLY A 177 -21.95 -10.24 -4.90
N ARG A 178 -22.23 -11.42 -5.48
CA ARG A 178 -21.95 -12.72 -4.86
C ARG A 178 -20.53 -13.19 -5.16
N GLY A 179 -19.94 -13.95 -4.24
CA GLY A 179 -18.63 -14.58 -4.47
C GLY A 179 -17.52 -13.55 -4.71
N CYS A 180 -17.52 -12.46 -3.95
CA CYS A 180 -16.42 -11.50 -3.96
C CYS A 180 -15.17 -12.18 -3.42
N ARG A 181 -14.17 -12.39 -4.28
CA ARG A 181 -12.95 -13.12 -3.93
C ARG A 181 -11.72 -12.25 -3.73
N GLY A 182 -11.82 -10.92 -3.93
CA GLY A 182 -10.79 -9.89 -3.69
C GLY A 182 -9.46 -10.40 -3.14
N PRO A 183 -9.17 -10.33 -1.83
CA PRO A 183 -7.92 -10.88 -1.27
C PRO A 183 -7.72 -12.38 -1.45
N GLN A 184 -8.78 -13.19 -1.38
CA GLN A 184 -8.69 -14.65 -1.37
C GLN A 184 -8.27 -15.27 -2.70
N GLN A 185 -8.59 -14.64 -3.82
CA GLN A 185 -8.05 -15.05 -5.13
C GLN A 185 -6.55 -14.71 -5.27
N HIS A 186 -6.02 -13.86 -4.38
CA HIS A 186 -4.63 -13.43 -4.35
C HIS A 186 -3.86 -14.05 -3.18
N GLY A 187 -4.26 -15.25 -2.73
CA GLY A 187 -3.48 -16.09 -1.83
C GLY A 187 -3.87 -16.02 -0.35
N PHE A 188 -4.67 -15.03 0.05
CA PHE A 188 -5.16 -14.90 1.43
C PHE A 188 -6.22 -15.96 1.78
N GLN A 189 -6.01 -16.79 2.80
CA GLN A 189 -7.04 -17.75 3.23
C GLN A 189 -8.17 -17.07 4.02
N SER A 190 -7.88 -15.96 4.69
CA SER A 190 -8.87 -15.16 5.40
C SER A 190 -8.70 -13.67 5.15
N PHE A 191 -9.83 -12.95 5.14
CA PHE A 191 -9.87 -11.50 5.05
C PHE A 191 -10.90 -10.91 6.02
N TYR A 192 -10.50 -9.88 6.77
CA TYR A 192 -11.44 -9.07 7.54
C TYR A 192 -11.10 -7.59 7.39
N GLY A 193 -11.97 -6.80 6.76
CA GLY A 193 -11.72 -5.37 6.65
C GLY A 193 -12.49 -4.68 5.54
N ILE A 194 -11.89 -3.61 5.02
CA ILE A 194 -12.55 -2.66 4.11
C ILE A 194 -12.04 -2.95 2.69
N PRO A 195 -12.91 -3.34 1.75
CA PRO A 195 -12.49 -3.62 0.38
C PRO A 195 -12.02 -2.37 -0.37
N PHE A 196 -12.51 -1.20 0.06
CA PHE A 196 -12.24 0.11 -0.49
C PHE A 196 -11.27 0.93 0.38
N THR A 197 -11.06 2.19 0.02
CA THR A 197 -10.39 3.18 0.87
C THR A 197 -11.41 3.92 1.72
N LEU A 198 -10.97 4.43 2.88
CA LEU A 198 -11.73 5.48 3.54
C LEU A 198 -11.62 6.78 2.73
N ILE A 199 -12.63 7.63 2.84
CA ILE A 199 -12.72 8.97 2.25
C ILE A 199 -13.63 9.81 3.15
N GLU A 200 -13.51 11.13 3.03
CA GLU A 200 -14.24 12.08 3.86
C GLU A 200 -15.77 11.85 3.82
N ASP A 201 -16.31 11.51 2.65
CA ASP A 201 -17.74 11.32 2.42
C ASP A 201 -18.34 10.09 3.12
N ILE A 202 -17.50 9.18 3.65
CA ILE A 202 -17.97 8.08 4.50
C ILE A 202 -18.41 8.62 5.89
N ALA A 203 -17.81 9.71 6.35
CA ALA A 203 -18.24 10.39 7.57
C ALA A 203 -19.44 11.30 7.31
N GLY A 204 -20.34 11.37 8.30
CA GLY A 204 -21.50 12.26 8.30
C GLY A 204 -22.80 11.60 7.85
N SER A 205 -23.78 12.41 7.47
CA SER A 205 -25.08 11.97 6.96
C SER A 205 -25.39 12.73 5.69
N HIS A 206 -25.33 12.04 4.56
CA HIS A 206 -25.51 12.66 3.25
C HIS A 206 -26.91 12.36 2.70
N PRO A 207 -27.62 13.36 2.14
CA PRO A 207 -28.89 13.10 1.48
C PRO A 207 -28.67 12.21 0.25
N PHE A 208 -29.69 11.43 -0.12
CA PHE A 208 -29.65 10.49 -1.28
C PHE A 208 -29.29 11.14 -2.63
N TRP A 209 -29.27 12.47 -2.71
CA TRP A 209 -28.97 13.17 -3.95
C TRP A 209 -27.63 12.71 -4.51
N ILE A 210 -27.69 12.13 -5.71
CA ILE A 210 -26.54 11.66 -6.49
C ILE A 210 -25.57 12.81 -6.83
N PHE A 211 -25.97 14.05 -6.55
CA PHE A 211 -25.24 15.26 -6.91
C PHE A 211 -25.02 16.13 -5.68
N PRO A 212 -23.78 16.59 -5.44
CA PRO A 212 -23.55 17.61 -4.44
C PRO A 212 -24.25 18.89 -4.93
N LEU A 213 -25.39 19.21 -4.31
CA LEU A 213 -26.04 20.51 -4.45
C LEU A 213 -25.10 21.65 -4.03
N GLU A 214 -23.94 21.36 -3.45
CA GLU A 214 -22.90 22.29 -3.01
C GLU A 214 -22.05 22.87 -4.15
N ASP A 215 -22.11 22.30 -5.37
CA ASP A 215 -21.43 22.92 -6.50
C ASP A 215 -22.12 24.26 -6.81
N ARG A 216 -21.48 25.36 -6.37
CA ARG A 216 -21.96 26.74 -6.54
C ARG A 216 -22.35 27.04 -7.99
N PHE A 217 -21.71 26.38 -8.94
CA PHE A 217 -22.04 26.52 -10.36
C PHE A 217 -23.39 25.87 -10.69
N TYR A 218 -23.67 24.69 -10.14
CA TYR A 218 -24.96 24.01 -10.31
C TYR A 218 -26.10 24.77 -9.62
N GLN A 219 -25.86 25.28 -8.40
CA GLN A 219 -26.81 26.16 -7.69
C GLN A 219 -27.10 27.44 -8.49
N MET A 220 -26.07 28.06 -9.06
CA MET A 220 -26.24 29.25 -9.90
C MET A 220 -27.11 28.95 -11.12
N LEU A 221 -26.87 27.83 -11.82
CA LEU A 221 -27.69 27.47 -12.99
C LEU A 221 -29.13 27.15 -12.62
N LEU A 222 -29.36 26.42 -11.52
CA LEU A 222 -30.70 26.13 -11.00
C LEU A 222 -31.42 27.44 -10.61
N SER A 223 -30.70 28.36 -9.96
CA SER A 223 -31.23 29.67 -9.57
C SER A 223 -31.61 30.51 -10.79
N LEU A 224 -30.76 30.56 -11.81
CA LEU A 224 -31.05 31.24 -13.07
C LEU A 224 -32.28 30.65 -13.76
N TRP A 225 -32.43 29.31 -13.74
CA TRP A 225 -33.59 28.63 -14.30
C TRP A 225 -34.88 28.99 -13.54
N VAL A 226 -34.86 28.95 -12.21
CA VAL A 226 -35.99 29.33 -11.34
C VAL A 226 -36.37 30.80 -11.53
N VAL A 227 -35.39 31.72 -11.54
CA VAL A 227 -35.64 33.16 -11.73
C VAL A 227 -36.25 33.42 -13.11
N ASN A 228 -35.75 32.77 -14.18
CA ASN A 228 -36.33 32.90 -15.51
C ASN A 228 -37.77 32.38 -15.57
N ALA A 229 -38.07 31.25 -14.92
CA ALA A 229 -39.42 30.70 -14.85
C ALA A 229 -40.38 31.64 -14.10
N LEU A 230 -39.98 32.18 -12.95
CA LEU A 230 -40.77 33.15 -12.17
C LEU A 230 -40.99 34.46 -12.93
N THR A 231 -39.96 34.96 -13.61
CA THR A 231 -40.04 36.16 -14.44
C THR A 231 -41.02 35.98 -15.60
N LEU A 232 -41.02 34.80 -16.23
CA LEU A 232 -41.97 34.45 -17.27
C LEU A 232 -43.42 34.40 -16.77
N CYS A 233 -43.66 33.79 -15.62
CA CYS A 233 -44.97 33.78 -14.97
C CYS A 233 -45.46 35.21 -14.70
N TRP A 234 -44.59 36.09 -14.20
CA TRP A 234 -44.92 37.50 -13.94
C TRP A 234 -45.19 38.30 -15.22
N LEU A 235 -44.37 38.15 -16.26
CA LEU A 235 -44.55 38.82 -17.56
C LEU A 235 -45.83 38.37 -18.28
N ARG A 236 -46.17 37.09 -18.16
CA ARG A 236 -47.41 36.52 -18.70
C ARG A 236 -48.63 37.06 -17.95
N TRP A 237 -48.55 37.19 -16.62
CA TRP A 237 -49.60 37.83 -15.82
C TRP A 237 -49.82 39.30 -16.19
N ARG A 238 -48.74 40.05 -16.45
CA ARG A 238 -48.77 41.45 -16.91
C ARG A 238 -49.15 41.64 -18.39
N ARG A 239 -49.49 40.57 -19.12
CA ARG A 239 -49.87 40.57 -20.55
C ARG A 239 -48.84 41.24 -21.48
N ARG A 240 -47.54 41.14 -21.19
CA ARG A 240 -46.47 41.72 -22.04
C ARG A 240 -45.95 40.70 -23.05
N THR A 241 -46.63 40.56 -24.18
CA THR A 241 -46.41 39.48 -25.17
C THR A 241 -44.97 39.38 -25.69
N ILE A 242 -44.34 40.51 -26.07
CA ILE A 242 -42.95 40.54 -26.57
C ILE A 242 -41.96 40.11 -25.46
N ALA A 243 -42.17 40.59 -24.23
CA ALA A 243 -41.33 40.24 -23.10
C ALA A 243 -41.47 38.75 -22.70
N VAL A 244 -42.68 38.18 -22.87
CA VAL A 244 -42.89 36.73 -22.70
C VAL A 244 -42.11 35.94 -23.74
N CYS A 245 -42.11 36.34 -25.02
CA CYS A 245 -41.32 35.67 -26.05
C CYS A 245 -39.82 35.70 -25.76
N ILE A 246 -39.29 36.87 -25.35
CA ILE A 246 -37.89 37.00 -24.92
C ILE A 246 -37.60 36.09 -23.72
N GLY A 247 -38.47 36.07 -22.71
CA GLY A 247 -38.31 35.20 -21.54
C GLY A 247 -38.29 33.71 -21.92
N VAL A 248 -39.11 33.28 -22.87
CA VAL A 248 -39.19 31.87 -23.31
C VAL A 248 -37.90 31.47 -24.01
N VAL A 249 -37.37 32.33 -24.89
CA VAL A 249 -36.06 32.12 -25.52
C VAL A 249 -34.95 32.05 -24.48
N THR A 250 -34.95 32.97 -23.51
CA THR A 250 -33.95 32.99 -22.43
C THR A 250 -34.00 31.73 -21.58
N LEU A 251 -35.20 31.26 -21.21
CA LEU A 251 -35.39 30.01 -20.47
C LEU A 251 -34.95 28.79 -21.28
N ALA A 252 -35.25 28.76 -22.59
CA ALA A 252 -34.82 27.68 -23.48
C ALA A 252 -33.29 27.62 -23.59
N LEU A 253 -32.63 28.78 -23.75
CA LEU A 253 -31.16 28.88 -23.77
C LEU A 253 -30.54 28.48 -22.42
N SER A 254 -31.11 28.91 -21.28
CA SER A 254 -30.61 28.52 -19.97
C SER A 254 -30.83 27.03 -19.67
N THR A 255 -31.95 26.46 -20.13
CA THR A 255 -32.22 25.02 -20.00
C THR A 255 -31.26 24.21 -20.86
N SER A 256 -31.04 24.63 -22.11
CA SER A 256 -30.06 23.99 -23.01
C SER A 256 -28.65 24.06 -22.44
N TRP A 257 -28.24 25.22 -21.90
CA TRP A 257 -26.95 25.37 -21.25
C TRP A 257 -26.83 24.56 -19.96
N PHE A 258 -27.90 24.49 -19.15
CA PHE A 258 -27.95 23.62 -17.97
C PHE A 258 -27.80 22.15 -18.35
N LEU A 259 -28.56 21.67 -19.34
CA LEU A 259 -28.48 20.29 -19.83
C LEU A 259 -27.11 20.00 -20.44
N HIS A 260 -26.52 20.94 -21.19
CA HIS A 260 -25.17 20.81 -21.74
C HIS A 260 -24.12 20.76 -20.63
N THR A 261 -24.22 21.62 -19.62
CA THR A 261 -23.26 21.64 -18.51
C THR A 261 -23.42 20.42 -17.61
N HIS A 262 -24.66 19.97 -17.40
CA HIS A 262 -24.97 18.73 -16.71
C HIS A 262 -24.38 17.53 -17.48
N TYR A 263 -24.59 17.46 -18.79
CA TYR A 263 -23.94 16.47 -19.66
C TYR A 263 -22.40 16.54 -19.60
N ARG A 264 -21.81 17.75 -19.59
CA ARG A 264 -20.36 17.93 -19.45
C ARG A 264 -19.85 17.54 -18.07
N PHE A 265 -20.59 17.79 -17.00
CA PHE A 265 -20.27 17.33 -15.66
C PHE A 265 -20.29 15.80 -15.60
N HIS A 266 -21.30 15.17 -16.20
CA HIS A 266 -21.38 13.73 -16.33
C HIS A 266 -20.28 13.13 -17.21
N THR A 267 -19.88 13.78 -18.29
CA THR A 267 -18.83 13.24 -19.17
C THR A 267 -17.41 13.56 -18.70
N ALA A 268 -17.20 14.67 -17.98
CA ALA A 268 -15.88 15.12 -17.53
C ALA A 268 -15.60 14.86 -16.05
N ARG A 269 -16.57 14.38 -15.27
CA ARG A 269 -16.41 14.02 -13.84
C ARG A 269 -17.26 12.80 -13.45
N TRP A 270 -17.54 11.88 -14.38
CA TRP A 270 -18.30 10.63 -14.09
C TRP A 270 -17.67 9.81 -12.95
N TRP A 271 -16.38 9.97 -12.68
CA TRP A 271 -15.69 9.30 -11.59
C TRP A 271 -15.96 9.91 -10.21
N LYS A 272 -16.58 11.10 -10.12
CA LYS A 272 -16.98 11.65 -8.82
C LYS A 272 -18.16 10.84 -8.30
N VAL A 273 -17.89 10.08 -7.26
CA VAL A 273 -18.89 9.30 -6.53
C VAL A 273 -19.73 10.25 -5.70
N SER A 274 -21.02 9.98 -5.58
CA SER A 274 -21.88 10.78 -4.70
C SER A 274 -21.58 10.43 -3.24
N PRO A 275 -21.62 11.40 -2.30
CA PRO A 275 -21.37 11.10 -0.90
C PRO A 275 -22.27 10.00 -0.33
N TRP A 276 -23.52 9.93 -0.81
CA TRP A 276 -24.43 8.84 -0.46
C TRP A 276 -23.92 7.47 -0.92
N MET A 277 -23.41 7.34 -2.16
CA MET A 277 -22.81 6.11 -2.64
C MET A 277 -21.55 5.75 -1.85
N ASP A 278 -20.73 6.75 -1.50
CA ASP A 278 -19.54 6.50 -0.70
C ASP A 278 -19.88 5.94 0.67
N GLN A 279 -20.87 6.51 1.34
CA GLN A 279 -21.34 6.03 2.63
C GLN A 279 -22.04 4.66 2.56
N HIS A 280 -22.92 4.43 1.57
CA HIS A 280 -23.83 3.27 1.58
C HIS A 280 -23.39 2.11 0.67
N MET A 281 -22.61 2.39 -0.38
CA MET A 281 -22.21 1.40 -1.39
C MET A 281 -20.72 1.05 -1.30
N ASN A 282 -19.86 2.05 -1.06
CA ASN A 282 -18.42 1.83 -0.92
C ASN A 282 -18.00 1.61 0.55
N GLY A 283 -18.66 2.28 1.49
CA GLY A 283 -18.43 2.19 2.93
C GLY A 283 -19.03 0.91 3.50
N LEU A 284 -18.25 -0.17 3.47
CA LEU A 284 -18.66 -1.46 4.03
C LEU A 284 -17.47 -2.23 4.61
N VAL A 285 -17.77 -3.14 5.55
CA VAL A 285 -16.80 -4.09 6.11
C VAL A 285 -17.14 -5.49 5.62
N MET A 286 -16.13 -6.24 5.19
CA MET A 286 -16.26 -7.61 4.74
C MET A 286 -15.52 -8.56 5.66
N HIS A 287 -16.14 -9.72 5.89
CA HIS A 287 -15.48 -10.91 6.37
C HIS A 287 -15.50 -11.93 5.25
N ASN A 288 -14.33 -12.21 4.70
CA ASN A 288 -14.14 -13.00 3.51
C ASN A 288 -14.99 -12.48 2.33
N ASP A 289 -15.93 -13.28 1.84
CA ASP A 289 -16.79 -12.97 0.69
C ASP A 289 -18.11 -12.30 1.10
N ARG A 290 -18.33 -12.05 2.39
CA ARG A 290 -19.59 -11.53 2.94
C ARG A 290 -19.42 -10.13 3.50
N VAL A 291 -20.39 -9.27 3.21
CA VAL A 291 -20.52 -7.96 3.86
C VAL A 291 -21.10 -8.16 5.25
N VAL A 292 -20.35 -7.78 6.28
CA VAL A 292 -20.75 -7.89 7.69
C VAL A 292 -21.30 -6.57 8.23
N GLU A 293 -20.86 -5.44 7.66
CA GLU A 293 -21.33 -4.11 8.04
C GLU A 293 -21.49 -3.22 6.80
N GLN A 294 -22.64 -2.54 6.71
CA GLN A 294 -23.01 -1.61 5.65
C GLN A 294 -24.21 -0.77 6.14
N PRO A 295 -24.12 0.58 6.19
CA PRO A 295 -22.91 1.37 5.98
C PRO A 295 -21.85 1.09 7.07
N LEU A 296 -20.58 1.30 6.73
CA LEU A 296 -19.44 1.18 7.63
C LEU A 296 -19.56 2.19 8.78
N LYS A 297 -19.29 1.73 10.00
CA LYS A 297 -19.17 2.55 11.20
C LYS A 297 -17.69 2.84 11.46
N LEU A 298 -17.38 4.12 11.61
CA LEU A 298 -16.00 4.57 11.85
C LEU A 298 -15.61 4.40 13.31
N GLU A 299 -16.54 4.62 14.24
CA GLU A 299 -16.29 4.47 15.68
C GLU A 299 -15.89 3.04 16.02
N GLY A 300 -14.72 2.86 16.63
CA GLY A 300 -14.19 1.55 17.01
C GLY A 300 -13.59 0.72 15.87
N LEU A 301 -13.59 1.22 14.63
CA LEU A 301 -13.11 0.47 13.46
C LEU A 301 -11.64 0.07 13.58
N SER A 302 -10.80 0.98 14.06
CA SER A 302 -9.36 0.73 14.24
C SER A 302 -9.11 -0.38 15.25
N GLN A 303 -9.77 -0.30 16.41
CA GLN A 303 -9.71 -1.31 17.47
C GLN A 303 -10.20 -2.65 16.95
N LEU A 304 -11.31 -2.68 16.22
CA LEU A 304 -11.88 -3.88 15.65
C LEU A 304 -10.92 -4.58 14.67
N LEU A 305 -10.25 -3.82 13.80
CA LEU A 305 -9.24 -4.37 12.91
C LEU A 305 -8.03 -4.92 13.69
N VAL A 306 -7.52 -4.18 14.67
CA VAL A 306 -6.40 -4.62 15.51
C VAL A 306 -6.77 -5.88 16.31
N ASP A 307 -7.99 -5.94 16.86
CA ASP A 307 -8.52 -7.09 17.58
C ASP A 307 -8.53 -8.35 16.71
N HIS A 308 -8.94 -8.21 15.44
CA HIS A 308 -8.92 -9.32 14.48
C HIS A 308 -7.49 -9.85 14.24
N SER A 309 -6.50 -8.96 14.15
CA SER A 309 -5.10 -9.36 14.02
C SER A 309 -4.53 -10.02 15.27
N VAL A 310 -4.85 -9.49 16.45
CA VAL A 310 -4.44 -10.06 17.74
C VAL A 310 -5.04 -11.45 17.92
N ARG A 311 -6.34 -11.64 17.62
CA ARG A 311 -7.00 -12.94 17.65
C ARG A 311 -6.38 -13.92 16.67
N PHE A 312 -6.11 -13.50 15.43
CA PHE A 312 -5.44 -14.34 14.44
C PHE A 312 -4.07 -14.86 14.94
N ILE A 313 -3.27 -13.99 15.56
CA ILE A 313 -1.98 -14.38 16.15
C ILE A 313 -2.19 -15.40 17.27
N ALA A 314 -3.15 -15.17 18.17
CA ALA A 314 -3.45 -16.08 19.27
C ALA A 314 -3.93 -17.46 18.78
N ASP A 315 -4.85 -17.48 17.81
CA ASP A 315 -5.44 -18.69 17.24
C ASP A 315 -4.40 -19.58 16.55
N HIS A 316 -3.36 -18.97 15.97
CA HIS A 316 -2.29 -19.67 15.24
C HIS A 316 -0.96 -19.77 16.01
N ALA A 317 -0.92 -19.36 17.29
CA ALA A 317 0.32 -19.35 18.07
C ALA A 317 0.92 -20.76 18.29
N GLN A 318 0.07 -21.78 18.38
CA GLN A 318 0.48 -23.17 18.63
C GLN A 318 0.51 -24.03 17.37
N ASP A 319 0.19 -23.46 16.21
CA ASP A 319 0.21 -24.19 14.94
C ASP A 319 1.64 -24.59 14.55
N GLN A 320 1.77 -25.74 13.87
CA GLN A 320 3.05 -26.12 13.26
C GLN A 320 3.34 -25.32 11.99
N ARG A 321 2.31 -24.75 11.35
CA ARG A 321 2.44 -23.93 10.15
C ARG A 321 2.77 -22.49 10.56
N PRO A 322 3.76 -21.83 9.93
CA PRO A 322 3.96 -20.41 10.13
C PRO A 322 2.79 -19.63 9.53
N PHE A 323 2.59 -18.39 9.99
CA PHE A 323 1.57 -17.51 9.44
C PHE A 323 2.14 -16.28 8.73
N PHE A 324 1.35 -15.74 7.81
CA PHE A 324 1.54 -14.44 7.19
C PHE A 324 0.35 -13.55 7.52
N LEU A 325 0.60 -12.48 8.27
CA LEU A 325 -0.40 -11.47 8.58
C LEU A 325 -0.09 -10.18 7.80
N TYR A 326 -1.00 -9.78 6.92
CA TYR A 326 -1.00 -8.47 6.27
C TYR A 326 -2.02 -7.58 6.98
N HIS A 327 -1.57 -6.77 7.94
CA HIS A 327 -2.41 -5.78 8.60
C HIS A 327 -2.25 -4.43 7.90
N SER A 328 -3.29 -4.03 7.17
CA SER A 328 -3.41 -2.71 6.58
C SER A 328 -4.32 -1.82 7.41
N PHE A 329 -3.73 -0.90 8.15
CA PHE A 329 -4.50 0.06 8.94
C PHE A 329 -5.48 0.86 8.07
N ALA A 330 -6.62 1.20 8.68
CA ALA A 330 -7.54 2.20 8.13
C ALA A 330 -7.02 3.62 8.38
N HIS A 331 -6.21 3.80 9.44
CA HIS A 331 -5.44 5.01 9.70
C HIS A 331 -4.23 5.10 8.75
N VAL A 332 -3.76 6.30 8.41
CA VAL A 332 -4.16 7.64 8.88
C VAL A 332 -4.87 8.42 7.76
N HIS A 333 -5.68 7.73 6.96
CA HIS A 333 -6.43 8.34 5.87
C HIS A 333 -7.71 9.04 6.37
N THR A 334 -8.18 10.05 5.63
CA THR A 334 -9.44 10.74 5.95
C THR A 334 -10.60 9.75 6.05
N PRO A 335 -11.53 9.94 7.00
CA PRO A 335 -11.93 11.21 7.65
C PRO A 335 -11.28 11.58 9.01
N MET A 336 -10.15 10.97 9.39
CA MET A 336 -9.53 11.19 10.71
C MET A 336 -10.47 10.88 11.89
N PHE A 337 -11.11 9.71 11.83
CA PHE A 337 -11.88 9.19 12.96
C PHE A 337 -10.93 8.67 14.03
N SER A 338 -11.28 8.81 15.31
CA SER A 338 -10.51 8.23 16.40
C SER A 338 -11.43 7.75 17.51
N ALA A 339 -10.94 6.81 18.32
CA ALA A 339 -11.65 6.40 19.52
C ALA A 339 -11.82 7.59 20.49
N PRO A 340 -12.94 7.66 21.25
CA PRO A 340 -13.21 8.78 22.15
C PRO A 340 -12.08 9.07 23.15
N GLU A 341 -11.39 8.03 23.63
CA GLU A 341 -10.26 8.12 24.55
C GLU A 341 -8.95 8.61 23.90
N MET A 342 -8.88 8.62 22.57
CA MET A 342 -7.73 9.12 21.80
C MET A 342 -7.95 10.52 21.24
N ALA A 343 -9.21 10.95 21.11
CA ALA A 343 -9.57 12.24 20.53
C ALA A 343 -9.04 13.43 21.36
N GLY A 344 -8.40 14.39 20.69
CA GLY A 344 -7.91 15.64 21.25
C GLY A 344 -6.65 15.53 22.11
N ARG A 345 -5.91 14.42 22.03
CA ARG A 345 -4.70 14.19 22.85
C ARG A 345 -3.45 14.68 22.15
N SER A 346 -3.39 14.54 20.84
CA SER A 346 -2.22 14.87 20.06
C SER A 346 -2.08 16.36 19.83
N LYS A 347 -0.83 16.84 19.82
CA LYS A 347 -0.50 18.22 19.44
C LYS A 347 -0.76 18.50 17.96
N HIS A 348 -0.92 17.45 17.14
CA HIS A 348 -1.18 17.56 15.70
C HIS A 348 -2.67 17.40 15.35
N GLY A 349 -3.55 17.66 16.32
CA GLY A 349 -5.01 17.57 16.13
C GLY A 349 -5.46 16.17 15.73
N ARG A 350 -6.57 16.11 14.97
CA ARG A 350 -7.20 14.83 14.57
C ARG A 350 -6.28 13.90 13.79
N TYR A 351 -5.39 14.45 12.97
CA TYR A 351 -4.38 13.66 12.27
C TYR A 351 -3.42 12.99 13.25
N GLY A 352 -2.90 13.76 14.21
CA GLY A 352 -2.03 13.22 15.26
C GLY A 352 -2.73 12.17 16.11
N ASP A 353 -4.00 12.38 16.48
CA ASP A 353 -4.78 11.39 17.23
C ASP A 353 -4.89 10.06 16.47
N ASN A 354 -5.09 10.12 15.14
CA ASN A 354 -5.10 8.95 14.26
C ASN A 354 -3.74 8.23 14.23
N VAL A 355 -2.63 8.97 14.16
CA VAL A 355 -1.27 8.39 14.17
C VAL A 355 -0.98 7.73 15.53
N GLU A 356 -1.34 8.38 16.64
CA GLU A 356 -1.12 7.86 18.00
C GLU A 356 -2.00 6.62 18.28
N GLU A 357 -3.22 6.58 17.76
CA GLU A 357 -4.11 5.41 17.83
C GLU A 357 -3.59 4.23 16.99
N MET A 358 -3.08 4.51 15.79
CA MET A 358 -2.39 3.51 14.98
C MET A 358 -1.15 2.95 15.70
N ASP A 359 -0.33 3.81 16.32
CA ASP A 359 0.83 3.39 17.12
C ASP A 359 0.41 2.48 18.28
N ALA A 360 -0.66 2.82 19.00
CA ALA A 360 -1.23 1.95 20.03
C ALA A 360 -1.65 0.59 19.44
N GLY A 361 -2.24 0.58 18.24
CA GLY A 361 -2.57 -0.64 17.50
C GLY A 361 -1.34 -1.51 17.18
N VAL A 362 -0.25 -0.89 16.71
CA VAL A 362 1.06 -1.57 16.52
C VAL A 362 1.53 -2.17 17.85
N GLY A 363 1.45 -1.42 18.95
CA GLY A 363 1.81 -1.89 20.28
C GLY A 363 1.04 -3.15 20.71
N ARG A 364 -0.28 -3.20 20.44
CA ARG A 364 -1.12 -4.36 20.74
C ARG A 364 -0.75 -5.59 19.92
N ILE A 365 -0.47 -5.43 18.62
CA ILE A 365 -0.03 -6.53 17.75
C ILE A 365 1.33 -7.08 18.21
N MET A 366 2.28 -6.19 18.50
CA MET A 366 3.60 -6.58 19.02
C MET A 366 3.50 -7.26 20.40
N ALA A 367 2.60 -6.78 21.28
CA ALA A 367 2.34 -7.41 22.57
C ALA A 367 1.80 -8.84 22.41
N ALA A 368 0.88 -9.08 21.46
CA ALA A 368 0.35 -10.41 21.18
C ALA A 368 1.45 -11.39 20.72
N LEU A 369 2.36 -10.95 19.84
CA LEU A 369 3.52 -11.77 19.44
C LEU A 369 4.40 -12.14 20.64
N LYS A 370 4.62 -11.20 21.56
CA LYS A 370 5.42 -11.42 22.77
C LYS A 370 4.73 -12.34 23.77
N GLU A 371 3.44 -12.12 24.03
CA GLU A 371 2.62 -12.92 24.95
C GLU A 371 2.61 -14.40 24.54
N HIS A 372 2.53 -14.67 23.24
CA HIS A 372 2.55 -16.02 22.68
C HIS A 372 3.95 -16.56 22.38
N SER A 373 5.02 -15.90 22.84
CA SER A 373 6.42 -16.32 22.62
C SER A 373 6.82 -16.49 21.14
N LEU A 374 6.19 -15.73 20.24
CA LEU A 374 6.46 -15.73 18.79
C LEU A 374 7.45 -14.64 18.38
N ASP A 375 7.78 -13.73 19.28
CA ASP A 375 8.55 -12.50 19.05
C ASP A 375 9.91 -12.73 18.34
N GLN A 376 10.65 -13.76 18.75
CA GLN A 376 11.95 -14.11 18.16
C GLN A 376 11.84 -14.86 16.82
N ASN A 377 10.69 -15.48 16.55
CA ASN A 377 10.43 -16.23 15.33
C ASN A 377 9.44 -15.50 14.40
N THR A 378 9.44 -14.16 14.43
CA THR A 378 8.55 -13.35 13.59
C THR A 378 9.32 -12.19 12.96
N LEU A 379 9.29 -12.13 11.63
CA LEU A 379 9.71 -10.95 10.88
C LEU A 379 8.56 -9.95 10.85
N VAL A 380 8.79 -8.76 11.39
CA VAL A 380 7.85 -7.64 11.36
C VAL A 380 8.36 -6.59 10.37
N TYR A 381 7.48 -6.12 9.50
CA TYR A 381 7.76 -5.07 8.54
C TYR A 381 6.70 -3.97 8.64
N PHE A 382 7.11 -2.79 9.08
CA PHE A 382 6.26 -1.60 9.14
C PHE A 382 6.59 -0.65 8.00
N LEU A 383 5.56 -0.15 7.30
CA LEU A 383 5.70 0.82 6.22
C LEU A 383 4.44 1.69 6.03
N SER A 384 4.53 2.72 5.18
CA SER A 384 3.36 3.41 4.61
C SER A 384 3.18 3.02 3.15
N ASP A 385 1.94 3.03 2.65
CA ASP A 385 1.69 2.79 1.22
C ASP A 385 2.20 3.93 0.34
N HIS A 386 2.19 5.18 0.79
CA HIS A 386 2.86 6.31 0.17
C HIS A 386 3.01 7.47 1.17
N GLY A 387 3.56 8.60 0.72
CA GLY A 387 3.76 9.77 1.57
C GLY A 387 2.46 10.46 2.00
N GLY A 388 2.56 11.32 3.00
CA GLY A 388 1.44 12.06 3.57
C GLY A 388 0.78 13.00 2.58
N ASP A 389 -0.55 13.14 2.69
CA ASP A 389 -1.34 14.07 1.88
C ASP A 389 -1.21 15.49 2.43
N LEU A 390 -0.52 16.38 1.72
CA LEU A 390 -0.30 17.75 2.16
C LEU A 390 -1.51 18.66 1.95
N GLU A 391 -2.39 18.35 1.01
CA GLU A 391 -3.43 19.26 0.53
C GLU A 391 -4.81 18.92 1.12
N VAL A 392 -4.88 17.86 1.93
CA VAL A 392 -6.14 17.40 2.48
C VAL A 392 -6.66 18.32 3.59
N VAL A 393 -7.94 18.64 3.47
CA VAL A 393 -8.69 19.48 4.38
C VAL A 393 -9.96 18.73 4.76
N GLY A 394 -10.25 18.64 6.05
CA GLY A 394 -11.45 17.97 6.57
C GLY A 394 -12.71 18.81 6.37
N GLN A 395 -13.87 18.24 6.67
CA GLN A 395 -15.17 18.93 6.56
C GLN A 395 -15.28 20.23 7.37
N ASP A 396 -14.50 20.36 8.45
CA ASP A 396 -14.42 21.55 9.30
C ASP A 396 -13.49 22.65 8.75
N GLY A 397 -12.87 22.43 7.58
CA GLY A 397 -11.92 23.35 6.97
C GLY A 397 -10.51 23.28 7.56
N GLN A 398 -10.25 22.40 8.52
CA GLN A 398 -8.92 22.20 9.10
C GLN A 398 -8.06 21.30 8.20
N ARG A 399 -6.77 21.62 8.10
CA ARG A 399 -5.81 20.75 7.40
C ARG A 399 -5.59 19.48 8.22
N VAL A 400 -5.77 18.32 7.59
CA VAL A 400 -5.76 17.00 8.26
C VAL A 400 -4.79 16.03 7.57
N GLY A 401 -3.66 16.56 7.14
CA GLY A 401 -2.67 15.86 6.33
C GLY A 401 -1.40 15.48 7.11
N GLY A 402 -0.67 14.50 6.57
CA GLY A 402 0.61 14.07 7.13
C GLY A 402 1.76 15.01 6.84
N TYR A 403 2.88 14.77 7.52
CA TYR A 403 4.12 15.53 7.39
C TYR A 403 5.22 14.69 6.76
N ASN A 404 5.74 15.15 5.62
CA ASN A 404 6.79 14.45 4.88
C ASN A 404 8.21 14.91 5.28
N GLY A 405 8.36 15.56 6.44
CA GLY A 405 9.68 15.96 6.93
C GLY A 405 10.31 17.05 6.05
N ARG A 406 11.57 16.81 5.69
CA ARG A 406 12.35 17.68 4.80
C ARG A 406 12.07 17.45 3.31
N PHE A 407 11.32 16.42 2.95
CA PHE A 407 11.16 16.02 1.55
C PHE A 407 10.04 16.80 0.87
N LYS A 408 10.22 17.09 -0.42
CA LYS A 408 9.28 17.89 -1.20
C LYS A 408 8.09 17.08 -1.68
N GLY A 409 6.91 17.69 -1.64
CA GLY A 409 5.68 17.08 -2.13
C GLY A 409 5.05 16.07 -1.17
N GLY A 410 4.06 15.35 -1.67
CA GLY A 410 3.23 14.41 -0.91
C GLY A 410 2.36 13.56 -1.82
N LYS A 411 1.34 12.93 -1.24
CA LYS A 411 0.33 12.17 -2.00
C LYS A 411 -0.15 12.96 -3.23
N ARG A 412 -0.35 12.27 -4.38
CA ARG A 412 -0.74 12.84 -5.69
C ARG A 412 0.27 13.78 -6.37
N MET A 413 1.38 14.16 -5.73
CA MET A 413 2.37 15.10 -6.29
C MET A 413 3.46 14.39 -7.12
N GLY A 414 3.05 13.38 -7.90
CA GLY A 414 3.93 12.64 -8.80
C GLY A 414 5.01 11.85 -8.06
N SER A 415 6.26 11.99 -8.53
CA SER A 415 7.42 11.24 -8.03
C SER A 415 8.31 12.06 -7.09
N ALA A 416 7.83 13.20 -6.60
CA ALA A 416 8.56 13.99 -5.61
C ALA A 416 8.81 13.16 -4.35
N GLU A 417 9.93 13.40 -3.69
CA GLU A 417 10.42 12.57 -2.59
C GLU A 417 9.41 12.42 -1.46
N GLY A 418 8.72 13.49 -1.08
CA GLY A 418 7.70 13.44 -0.03
C GLY A 418 6.45 12.64 -0.41
N GLY A 419 6.23 12.33 -1.69
CA GLY A 419 5.12 11.48 -2.14
C GLY A 419 5.46 9.98 -2.20
N ILE A 420 6.72 9.64 -2.49
CA ILE A 420 7.16 8.24 -2.63
C ILE A 420 8.06 7.76 -1.50
N ARG A 421 8.81 8.63 -0.83
CA ARG A 421 9.65 8.26 0.31
C ARG A 421 8.80 8.11 1.56
N VAL A 422 8.86 6.93 2.16
CA VAL A 422 7.99 6.51 3.25
C VAL A 422 8.77 5.89 4.40
N PRO A 423 8.20 5.84 5.62
CA PRO A 423 8.75 5.01 6.69
C PRO A 423 8.89 3.56 6.23
N GLY A 424 9.99 2.92 6.63
CA GLY A 424 10.25 1.50 6.39
C GLY A 424 11.08 0.95 7.53
N ILE A 425 10.54 -0.01 8.29
CA ILE A 425 11.20 -0.58 9.46
C ILE A 425 11.08 -2.10 9.40
N TYR A 426 12.22 -2.79 9.47
CA TYR A 426 12.24 -4.25 9.63
C TYR A 426 12.70 -4.61 11.03
N ARG A 427 12.04 -5.58 11.64
CA ARG A 427 12.39 -6.06 12.98
C ARG A 427 12.27 -7.57 13.03
N TRP A 428 13.34 -8.22 13.47
CA TRP A 428 13.37 -9.66 13.72
C TRP A 428 14.37 -9.93 14.84
N SER A 429 13.86 -10.13 16.05
CA SER A 429 14.68 -10.28 17.25
C SER A 429 15.65 -11.47 17.12
N GLY A 430 16.92 -11.24 17.48
CA GLY A 430 17.99 -12.23 17.34
C GLY A 430 18.56 -12.43 15.92
N HIS A 431 17.94 -11.85 14.88
CA HIS A 431 18.35 -12.04 13.48
C HIS A 431 18.76 -10.73 12.79
N ILE A 432 17.98 -9.67 13.01
CA ILE A 432 18.32 -8.31 12.53
C ILE A 432 18.99 -7.56 13.69
N PRO A 433 20.17 -6.95 13.49
CA PRO A 433 20.82 -6.15 14.52
C PRO A 433 19.94 -4.95 14.91
N ALA A 434 19.66 -4.82 16.21
CA ALA A 434 18.88 -3.72 16.76
C ALA A 434 19.58 -2.36 16.63
N GLY A 435 18.79 -1.30 16.49
CA GLY A 435 19.22 0.10 16.56
C GLY A 435 20.08 0.57 15.40
N LYS A 436 20.04 -0.11 14.25
CA LYS A 436 20.82 0.28 13.07
C LYS A 436 19.98 1.09 12.09
N ASP A 437 20.60 2.12 11.52
CA ASP A 437 20.10 2.78 10.33
C ASP A 437 20.70 2.13 9.09
N SER A 438 19.86 1.88 8.10
CA SER A 438 20.33 1.53 6.76
C SER A 438 20.17 2.71 5.81
N THR A 439 21.27 3.07 5.16
CA THR A 439 21.29 3.95 3.98
C THR A 439 21.20 3.16 2.68
N GLN A 440 21.30 1.82 2.72
CA GLN A 440 21.00 1.00 1.55
C GLN A 440 19.54 1.23 1.17
N HIS A 441 19.28 1.37 -0.14
CA HIS A 441 17.94 1.38 -0.70
C HIS A 441 17.19 0.17 -0.14
N GLY A 442 16.30 0.41 0.82
CA GLY A 442 15.58 -0.67 1.47
C GLY A 442 14.67 -1.32 0.43
N TRP A 443 14.75 -2.65 0.31
CA TRP A 443 14.13 -3.48 -0.72
C TRP A 443 12.59 -3.52 -0.71
N GLY A 444 11.90 -2.39 -0.52
CA GLY A 444 10.57 -2.18 -1.04
C GLY A 444 10.71 -1.71 -2.48
N ILE A 445 10.82 -2.68 -3.40
CA ILE A 445 10.64 -2.53 -4.86
C ILE A 445 11.16 -1.20 -5.40
N ASN A 446 12.40 -1.21 -5.90
CA ASN A 446 13.02 -0.17 -6.72
C ASN A 446 11.95 0.71 -7.37
N THR A 447 11.80 1.94 -6.91
CA THR A 447 10.93 2.97 -7.50
C THR A 447 11.71 3.69 -8.57
N LEU A 448 11.86 3.05 -9.72
CA LEU A 448 12.05 3.76 -10.97
C LEU A 448 10.77 3.58 -11.78
N ARG A 449 9.76 4.40 -11.45
CA ARG A 449 8.66 4.61 -12.37
C ARG A 449 8.29 6.09 -12.52
N SER A 450 8.11 6.45 -13.80
CA SER A 450 7.23 7.50 -14.33
C SER A 450 7.66 8.97 -14.24
N CYS A 451 8.96 9.30 -14.15
CA CYS A 451 9.42 10.62 -14.62
C CYS A 451 9.88 10.63 -16.08
N TRP A 452 9.93 9.48 -16.75
CA TRP A 452 10.61 9.36 -18.04
C TRP A 452 9.69 9.24 -19.26
N ASP A 453 8.39 9.34 -19.07
CA ASP A 453 7.48 9.63 -20.18
C ASP A 453 7.78 11.04 -20.77
N PHE A 454 8.42 11.93 -19.99
CA PHE A 454 8.88 13.24 -20.47
C PHE A 454 10.03 13.19 -21.48
N ILE A 455 10.87 12.14 -21.49
CA ILE A 455 11.89 11.99 -22.55
C ILE A 455 11.21 11.80 -23.91
N ASP A 456 10.06 11.11 -23.96
CA ASP A 456 9.33 10.88 -25.20
C ASP A 456 8.65 12.16 -25.71
N TYR A 457 8.46 13.17 -24.85
CA TYR A 457 7.89 14.47 -25.19
C TYR A 457 8.92 15.54 -25.56
N GLY A 458 10.21 15.19 -25.64
CA GLY A 458 11.26 16.14 -26.04
C GLY A 458 11.62 17.18 -24.99
N TYR A 459 11.29 16.94 -23.72
CA TYR A 459 11.66 17.83 -22.61
C TYR A 459 12.97 17.40 -21.97
N GLU A 460 13.78 18.37 -21.57
CA GLU A 460 14.97 18.15 -20.74
C GLU A 460 14.53 17.83 -19.30
N PRO A 461 14.94 16.67 -18.74
CA PRO A 461 14.56 16.32 -17.38
C PRO A 461 15.22 17.26 -16.36
N GLN A 462 14.52 17.55 -15.27
CA GLN A 462 15.15 18.14 -14.10
C GLN A 462 15.86 17.03 -13.31
N LEU A 463 17.14 17.24 -13.01
CA LEU A 463 17.96 16.30 -12.26
C LEU A 463 18.28 16.90 -10.89
N PHE A 464 18.16 16.11 -9.83
CA PHE A 464 18.46 16.53 -8.46
C PHE A 464 19.47 15.56 -7.84
N ASN A 465 20.42 16.09 -7.08
CA ASN A 465 21.35 15.28 -6.29
C ASN A 465 20.83 15.18 -4.86
N LEU A 466 20.04 14.14 -4.58
CA LEU A 466 19.35 13.96 -3.28
C LEU A 466 20.29 13.84 -2.07
N PHE A 467 21.57 13.53 -2.28
CA PHE A 467 22.56 13.53 -1.20
C PHE A 467 22.96 14.94 -0.76
N LYS A 468 22.98 15.89 -1.70
CA LYS A 468 23.32 17.30 -1.45
C LYS A 468 22.07 18.14 -1.19
N ASP A 469 20.99 17.83 -1.89
CA ASP A 469 19.73 18.57 -1.86
C ASP A 469 18.52 17.61 -1.72
N PRO A 470 18.23 17.14 -0.50
CA PRO A 470 17.07 16.28 -0.25
C PRO A 470 15.72 17.01 -0.37
N TYR A 471 15.74 18.34 -0.55
CA TYR A 471 14.55 19.17 -0.71
C TYR A 471 14.12 19.29 -2.17
N GLU A 472 14.94 18.85 -3.14
CA GLU A 472 14.65 18.98 -4.58
C GLU A 472 14.37 20.44 -5.01
N ASP A 473 15.13 21.38 -4.47
CA ASP A 473 14.97 22.83 -4.70
C ASP A 473 16.01 23.39 -5.69
N HIS A 474 17.14 22.72 -5.83
CA HIS A 474 18.28 23.15 -6.64
C HIS A 474 18.56 22.13 -7.74
N PRO A 475 17.90 22.24 -8.90
CA PRO A 475 18.16 21.32 -10.02
C PRO A 475 19.60 21.50 -10.53
N ILE A 476 20.21 20.38 -10.93
CA ILE A 476 21.53 20.36 -11.55
C ILE A 476 21.45 21.12 -12.89
N PRO A 477 22.33 22.10 -13.14
CA PRO A 477 22.32 22.87 -14.39
C PRO A 477 22.51 21.97 -15.62
N VAL A 478 21.73 22.21 -16.67
CA VAL A 478 21.68 21.42 -17.90
C VAL A 478 23.02 21.41 -18.65
N ASP A 479 23.77 22.50 -18.56
CA ASP A 479 25.08 22.70 -19.17
C ASP A 479 26.24 22.06 -18.39
N SER A 480 25.97 21.53 -17.19
CA SER A 480 26.99 20.89 -16.36
C SER A 480 27.40 19.51 -16.89
N ILE A 481 28.66 19.15 -16.66
CA ILE A 481 29.20 17.83 -17.00
C ILE A 481 28.42 16.71 -16.28
N GLU A 482 28.08 16.94 -15.00
CA GLU A 482 27.28 16.00 -14.18
C GLU A 482 25.94 15.71 -14.85
N TYR A 483 25.23 16.75 -15.28
CA TYR A 483 23.93 16.60 -15.96
C TYR A 483 24.05 15.79 -17.26
N ILE A 484 24.98 16.15 -18.14
CA ILE A 484 25.14 15.49 -19.44
C ILE A 484 25.48 14.00 -19.27
N GLN A 485 26.38 13.67 -18.33
CA GLN A 485 26.76 12.29 -18.05
C GLN A 485 25.60 11.47 -17.48
N VAL A 486 24.94 11.98 -16.44
CA VAL A 486 23.86 11.26 -15.76
C VAL A 486 22.67 11.09 -16.70
N THR A 487 22.25 12.14 -17.41
CA THR A 487 21.12 12.03 -18.35
C THR A 487 21.42 11.09 -19.50
N GLY A 488 22.66 11.02 -20.00
CA GLY A 488 23.07 10.02 -21.00
C GLY A 488 22.85 8.58 -20.52
N ILE A 489 23.34 8.27 -19.32
CA ILE A 489 23.17 6.94 -18.70
C ILE A 489 21.69 6.64 -18.44
N MET A 490 20.95 7.59 -17.88
CA MET A 490 19.53 7.39 -17.55
C MET A 490 18.68 7.19 -18.80
N LYS A 491 18.91 7.97 -19.87
CA LYS A 491 18.22 7.79 -21.16
C LYS A 491 18.45 6.39 -21.72
N GLN A 492 19.70 5.91 -21.70
CA GLN A 492 20.01 4.55 -22.14
C GLN A 492 19.29 3.51 -21.28
N PHE A 493 19.39 3.61 -19.95
CA PHE A 493 18.76 2.68 -19.02
C PHE A 493 17.23 2.63 -19.21
N VAL A 494 16.58 3.79 -19.35
CA VAL A 494 15.13 3.88 -19.58
C VAL A 494 14.75 3.28 -20.92
N ALA A 495 15.51 3.54 -21.99
CA ALA A 495 15.25 2.96 -23.31
C ALA A 495 15.36 1.43 -23.28
N GLU A 496 16.42 0.90 -22.67
CA GLU A 496 16.60 -0.54 -22.47
C GLU A 496 15.48 -1.14 -21.60
N TRP A 497 15.06 -0.44 -20.55
CA TRP A 497 13.98 -0.87 -19.69
C TRP A 497 12.64 -0.89 -20.42
N LYS A 498 12.27 0.18 -21.14
CA LYS A 498 11.06 0.25 -21.96
C LYS A 498 11.02 -0.86 -23.02
N ALA A 499 12.17 -1.19 -23.62
CA ALA A 499 12.27 -2.28 -24.59
C ALA A 499 12.03 -3.68 -23.97
N ARG A 500 12.32 -3.86 -22.67
CA ARG A 500 12.18 -5.13 -21.96
C ARG A 500 10.88 -5.26 -21.16
N VAL A 501 10.19 -4.14 -20.90
CA VAL A 501 9.02 -4.10 -20.02
C VAL A 501 7.76 -3.83 -20.84
N PRO A 502 6.93 -4.86 -21.12
CA PRO A 502 5.67 -4.64 -21.80
C PRO A 502 4.71 -3.87 -20.88
N TYR A 503 4.05 -2.85 -21.43
CA TYR A 503 2.92 -2.18 -20.80
C TYR A 503 1.64 -2.64 -21.48
N PRO A 504 0.86 -3.54 -20.84
CA PRO A 504 -0.49 -3.80 -21.32
C PRO A 504 -1.32 -2.50 -21.24
N PRO A 505 -2.39 -2.39 -22.04
CA PRO A 505 -3.37 -1.32 -21.88
C PRO A 505 -3.83 -1.24 -20.43
N SER A 506 -3.95 -0.02 -19.92
CA SER A 506 -4.44 0.19 -18.57
C SER A 506 -5.86 -0.34 -18.41
N GLN A 507 -6.12 -1.05 -17.32
CA GLN A 507 -7.48 -1.41 -16.91
C GLN A 507 -8.28 -0.16 -16.54
N MET A 508 -7.61 0.89 -16.05
CA MET A 508 -8.22 2.14 -15.59
C MET A 508 -8.59 3.07 -16.75
N SER A 509 -7.87 3.04 -17.87
CA SER A 509 -8.18 3.88 -19.05
C SER A 509 -9.50 3.51 -19.72
N ASN A 510 -10.01 2.29 -19.48
CA ASN A 510 -11.35 1.92 -19.90
C ASN A 510 -12.39 2.39 -18.87
N VAL A 511 -13.13 3.45 -19.24
CA VAL A 511 -14.22 4.03 -18.43
C VAL A 511 -15.26 2.98 -17.99
N ALA A 512 -15.57 2.00 -18.83
CA ALA A 512 -16.55 0.97 -18.49
C ALA A 512 -16.07 0.00 -17.39
N ASN A 513 -14.75 -0.07 -17.15
CA ASN A 513 -14.19 -0.87 -16.06
C ASN A 513 -14.21 -0.12 -14.73
N THR A 514 -14.06 1.20 -14.77
CA THR A 514 -13.94 2.08 -13.60
C THR A 514 -15.30 2.55 -13.09
N MET A 515 -16.33 2.60 -13.93
CA MET A 515 -17.71 2.92 -13.53
C MET A 515 -18.30 1.92 -12.53
N HIS A 516 -19.19 2.44 -11.66
CA HIS A 516 -20.01 1.62 -10.79
C HIS A 516 -20.88 0.65 -11.61
N SER A 517 -20.78 -0.64 -11.30
CA SER A 517 -21.57 -1.69 -11.91
C SER A 517 -22.53 -2.27 -10.87
N LEU A 518 -23.81 -1.91 -10.96
CA LEU A 518 -24.83 -2.34 -9.98
C LEU A 518 -24.88 -3.85 -9.77
N TRP A 519 -24.67 -4.65 -10.82
CA TRP A 519 -24.67 -6.11 -10.74
C TRP A 519 -23.42 -6.70 -10.06
N LEU A 520 -22.38 -5.91 -9.80
CA LEU A 520 -21.20 -6.30 -9.03
C LEU A 520 -21.28 -5.81 -7.58
N GLN A 521 -22.26 -4.98 -7.22
CA GLN A 521 -22.33 -4.37 -5.90
C GLN A 521 -22.61 -5.43 -4.84
N PRO A 522 -21.70 -5.65 -3.88
CA PRO A 522 -21.99 -6.46 -2.72
C PRO A 522 -22.96 -5.71 -1.81
N PHE A 523 -23.97 -6.42 -1.35
CA PHE A 523 -24.94 -5.94 -0.37
C PHE A 523 -24.88 -6.84 0.87
N ARG A 524 -25.06 -6.24 2.03
CA ARG A 524 -25.28 -6.97 3.27
C ARG A 524 -26.52 -7.86 3.13
N SER A 525 -26.35 -9.16 3.34
CA SER A 525 -27.48 -10.08 3.46
C SER A 525 -28.35 -9.63 4.62
N LEU A 526 -29.64 -9.42 4.38
CA LEU A 526 -30.65 -9.19 5.43
C LEU A 526 -31.11 -10.50 6.09
N TRP A 527 -30.60 -11.64 5.62
CA TRP A 527 -30.95 -13.00 6.04
C TRP A 527 -29.78 -13.67 6.74
#